data_AF-A0A257H079-F1
#
_entry.id   AF-A0A257H079-F1
#
_cell.length_a   1.000
_cell.length_b   1.000
_cell.length_c   1.000
_cell.angle_alpha   90.00
_cell.angle_beta   90.00
_cell.angle_gamma   90.00
#
_symmetry.space_group_name_H-M   'P 1'
#
loop_
_entity.id
_entity.type
_entity.pdbx_description
1 polymer ?
#
loop_
_entity_poly.entity_id
_entity_poly.type
_entity_poly.pdbx_seq_one_letter_code
_entity_poly.pdbx_strand_id
1 'polypeptide(L)'
;MQEKSHSPSLPWWRFPHVWMVIAGPAVVVVASCVTFYIAMVGKDPVVDEDYYSKGININRSLASNPTSLAPALQARNHAATGVPAPKAP
;
A
#
# COMPACT_ATOMS: atom_id res chain seq x y z
N MET A 1 5.01 70.91 -21.78
CA MET A 1 5.12 70.00 -20.61
C MET A 1 4.14 68.86 -20.82
N GLN A 2 4.61 67.64 -21.11
CA GLN A 2 3.75 66.44 -21.09
C GLN A 2 3.72 65.92 -19.65
N GLU A 3 2.55 65.96 -19.02
CA GLU A 3 2.34 65.35 -17.70
C GLU A 3 2.28 63.83 -17.86
N LYS A 4 3.23 63.11 -17.23
CA LYS A 4 3.13 61.65 -17.10
C LYS A 4 2.09 61.35 -16.03
N SER A 5 0.89 60.97 -16.43
CA SER A 5 -0.11 60.44 -15.50
C SER A 5 0.38 59.11 -14.93
N HIS A 6 0.70 59.11 -13.63
CA HIS A 6 1.04 57.91 -12.89
C HIS A 6 -0.24 57.15 -12.58
N SER A 7 -0.61 56.18 -13.42
CA SER A 7 -1.66 55.22 -13.07
C SER A 7 -1.20 54.44 -11.84
N PRO A 8 -2.00 54.36 -10.75
CA PRO A 8 -1.63 53.59 -9.58
C PRO A 8 -1.50 52.10 -9.97
N SER A 9 -0.33 51.52 -9.79
CA SER A 9 -0.10 50.10 -10.03
C SER A 9 -0.87 49.29 -8.99
N LEU A 10 -1.77 48.41 -9.46
CA LEU A 10 -2.44 47.48 -8.56
C LEU A 10 -1.46 46.41 -8.08
N PRO A 11 -1.63 45.90 -6.85
CA PRO A 11 -0.82 44.79 -6.37
C PRO A 11 -0.98 43.53 -7.23
N TRP A 12 0.11 42.77 -7.39
CA TRP A 12 0.21 41.64 -8.32
C TRP A 12 -0.80 40.51 -8.04
N TRP A 13 -1.19 40.28 -6.79
CA TRP A 13 -2.12 39.22 -6.39
C TRP A 13 -3.57 39.46 -6.84
N ARG A 14 -3.91 40.68 -7.26
CA ARG A 14 -5.24 41.01 -7.79
C ARG A 14 -5.44 40.55 -9.23
N PHE A 15 -4.37 40.14 -9.92
CA PHE A 15 -4.43 39.72 -11.30
C PHE A 15 -4.67 38.20 -11.41
N PRO A 16 -5.77 37.74 -12.04
CA PRO A 16 -6.13 36.32 -12.07
C PRO A 16 -5.14 35.44 -12.84
N HIS A 17 -4.46 35.99 -13.85
CA HIS A 17 -3.47 35.25 -14.64
C HIS A 17 -2.23 34.87 -13.82
N VAL A 18 -1.87 35.63 -12.78
CA VAL A 18 -0.76 35.28 -11.89
C VAL A 18 -1.06 33.97 -11.16
N TRP A 19 -2.31 33.76 -10.76
CA TRP A 19 -2.75 32.51 -10.15
C TRP A 19 -2.71 31.33 -11.13
N MET A 20 -2.98 31.52 -12.42
CA MET A 20 -2.84 30.45 -13.42
C MET A 20 -1.39 29.97 -13.55
N VAL A 21 -0.43 30.88 -13.49
CA VAL A 21 1.01 30.54 -13.55
C VAL A 21 1.44 29.81 -12.27
N ILE A 22 0.98 30.26 -11.10
CA ILE A 22 1.30 29.64 -9.80
C ILE A 22 0.59 28.28 -9.65
N ALA A 23 -0.60 28.13 -10.21
CA ALA A 23 -1.40 26.91 -10.08
C ALA A 23 -0.68 25.68 -10.64
N GLY A 24 0.04 25.79 -11.76
CA GLY A 24 0.79 24.68 -12.35
C GLY A 24 1.78 24.05 -11.37
N PRO A 25 2.80 24.79 -10.88
CA PRO A 25 3.73 24.30 -9.87
C PRO A 25 3.05 23.88 -8.56
N ALA A 26 2.04 24.62 -8.10
CA ALA A 26 1.33 24.30 -6.85
C ALA A 26 0.64 22.93 -6.92
N VAL A 27 0.01 22.59 -8.03
CA VAL A 27 -0.63 21.28 -8.24
C VAL A 27 0.40 20.15 -8.17
N VAL A 28 1.58 20.33 -8.77
CA VAL A 28 2.64 19.32 -8.75
C VAL A 28 3.15 19.06 -7.32
N VAL A 29 3.30 20.11 -6.51
CA VAL A 29 3.68 19.97 -5.09
C VAL A 29 2.61 19.21 -4.30
N VAL A 30 1.33 19.50 -4.52
CA VAL A 30 0.24 18.74 -3.87
C VAL A 30 0.24 17.28 -4.31
N ALA A 31 0.39 17.03 -5.62
CA ALA A 31 0.42 15.68 -6.17
C ALA A 31 1.61 14.85 -5.63
N SER A 32 2.78 15.47 -5.45
CA SER A 32 3.94 14.78 -4.86
C SER A 32 3.70 14.41 -3.40
N CYS A 33 3.09 15.30 -2.59
CA CYS A 33 2.69 15.00 -1.23
C CYS A 33 1.68 13.85 -1.16
N VAL A 34 0.67 13.84 -2.04
CA VAL A 34 -0.32 12.76 -2.11
C VAL A 34 0.34 11.44 -2.49
N THR A 35 1.24 11.46 -3.47
CA THR A 35 1.98 10.26 -3.90
C THR A 35 2.86 9.72 -2.77
N PHE A 36 3.55 10.61 -2.06
CA PHE A 36 4.35 10.25 -0.90
C PHE A 36 3.50 9.64 0.22
N TYR A 37 2.32 10.20 0.48
CA TYR A 37 1.37 9.65 1.44
C TYR A 37 0.95 8.22 1.06
N ILE A 38 0.58 7.99 -0.21
CA ILE A 38 0.23 6.65 -0.71
C ILE A 38 1.42 5.69 -0.57
N ALA A 39 2.65 6.16 -0.78
CA ALA A 39 3.83 5.31 -0.64
C ALA A 39 4.13 4.90 0.81
N MET A 40 3.80 5.74 1.79
CA MET A 40 3.96 5.42 3.21
C MET A 40 2.85 4.53 3.76
N VAL A 41 1.62 4.70 3.25
CA VAL A 41 0.45 3.97 3.71
C VAL A 41 0.28 2.67 2.92
N GLY A 42 0.20 1.54 3.62
CA GLY A 42 -0.04 0.24 2.97
C GLY A 42 1.22 -0.54 2.62
N LYS A 43 2.35 -0.28 3.30
CA LYS A 43 3.48 -1.23 3.32
C LYS A 43 2.98 -2.56 3.88
N ASP A 44 2.95 -3.59 3.03
CA ASP A 44 2.82 -4.97 3.45
C ASP A 44 3.94 -5.27 4.47
N PRO A 45 3.64 -5.85 5.65
CA PRO A 45 4.67 -6.29 6.58
C PRO A 45 5.78 -7.04 5.86
N VAL A 46 7.02 -6.69 6.17
CA VAL A 46 8.17 -7.46 5.71
C VAL A 46 8.06 -8.87 6.28
N VAL A 47 8.40 -9.86 5.45
CA VAL A 47 8.41 -11.27 5.84
C VAL A 47 9.30 -11.44 7.07
N ASP A 48 8.81 -12.11 8.12
CA ASP A 48 9.57 -12.40 9.34
C ASP A 48 10.98 -12.93 9.01
N GLU A 49 12.00 -12.52 9.77
CA GLU A 49 13.38 -13.02 9.60
C GLU A 49 13.45 -14.56 9.67
N ASP A 50 12.59 -15.16 10.47
CA ASP A 50 12.51 -16.61 10.66
C ASP A 50 11.66 -17.33 9.61
N TYR A 51 11.15 -16.66 8.58
CA TYR A 51 10.32 -17.30 7.56
C TYR A 51 11.05 -18.45 6.86
N TYR A 52 12.34 -18.26 6.56
CA TYR A 52 13.15 -19.31 5.96
C TYR A 52 13.34 -20.49 6.92
N SER A 53 13.65 -20.18 8.19
CA SER A 53 13.79 -21.17 9.27
C SER A 53 12.49 -21.95 9.50
N LYS A 54 11.33 -21.29 9.45
CA LYS A 54 10.00 -21.91 9.52
C LYS A 54 9.76 -22.84 8.31
N GLY A 55 10.16 -22.43 7.11
CA GLY A 55 10.05 -23.23 5.89
C GLY A 55 10.89 -24.52 5.96
N ILE A 56 12.14 -24.43 6.39
CA ILE A 56 13.02 -25.60 6.57
C ILE A 56 12.46 -26.55 7.64
N ASN A 57 11.88 -26.00 8.71
CA ASN A 57 11.35 -26.78 9.83
C ASN A 57 9.87 -27.14 9.70
N ILE A 58 9.25 -26.96 8.53
CA ILE A 58 7.80 -27.18 8.34
C ILE A 58 7.37 -28.61 8.70
N ASN A 59 8.25 -29.59 8.50
CA ASN A 59 7.96 -30.98 8.85
C ASN A 59 7.74 -31.18 10.37
N ARG A 60 8.35 -30.34 11.21
CA ARG A 60 8.19 -30.37 12.68
C ARG A 60 6.85 -29.80 13.11
N SER A 61 6.35 -28.76 12.45
CA SER A 61 5.02 -28.20 12.73
C SER A 61 3.89 -29.02 12.11
N LEU A 62 4.14 -29.70 10.99
CA LEU A 62 3.18 -30.65 10.40
C LEU A 62 2.99 -31.89 11.30
N ALA A 63 4.03 -32.34 11.99
CA ALA A 63 3.95 -33.47 12.93
C ALA A 63 2.98 -33.24 14.10
N SER A 64 2.72 -31.97 14.48
CA SER A 64 1.74 -31.65 15.53
C SER A 64 0.29 -31.60 15.02
N ASN A 65 0.05 -31.70 13.71
CA ASN A 65 -1.27 -31.64 13.08
C ASN A 65 -1.47 -32.83 12.12
N PRO A 66 -1.84 -34.03 12.60
CA PRO A 66 -1.99 -35.22 11.76
C PRO A 66 -3.00 -35.04 10.61
N THR A 67 -4.01 -34.19 10.81
CA THR A 67 -5.01 -33.76 9.82
C THR A 67 -4.37 -33.06 8.61
N SER A 68 -3.23 -32.38 8.77
CA SER A 68 -2.52 -31.73 7.66
C SER A 68 -1.74 -32.70 6.79
N LEU A 69 -1.55 -33.95 7.23
CA LEU A 69 -0.93 -35.03 6.46
C LEU A 69 -1.95 -35.93 5.74
N ALA A 70 -3.23 -35.54 5.73
CA ALA A 70 -4.25 -36.36 5.09
C ALA A 70 -3.98 -36.54 3.58
N PRO A 71 -4.36 -37.70 3.00
CA PRO A 71 -4.15 -37.97 1.59
C PRO A 71 -4.74 -36.88 0.69
N ALA A 72 -4.04 -36.54 -0.39
CA ALA A 72 -4.45 -35.48 -1.32
C ALA A 72 -5.86 -35.67 -1.91
N LEU A 73 -6.31 -36.92 -2.06
CA LEU A 73 -7.68 -37.23 -2.47
C LEU A 73 -8.73 -36.77 -1.44
N GLN A 74 -8.42 -36.86 -0.16
CA GLN A 74 -9.31 -36.49 0.95
C GLN A 74 -9.25 -34.99 1.26
N ALA A 75 -8.12 -34.33 1.05
CA ALA A 75 -7.95 -32.91 1.39
C ALA A 75 -8.53 -31.92 0.36
N ARG A 76 -8.63 -32.28 -0.92
CA ARG A 76 -8.89 -31.35 -2.04
C ARG A 76 -10.12 -30.44 -1.90
N ASN A 77 -11.20 -30.91 -1.27
CA ASN A 77 -12.45 -30.16 -1.11
C ASN A 77 -12.75 -29.83 0.37
N HIS A 78 -11.82 -30.11 1.27
CA HIS A 78 -12.00 -30.02 2.71
C HIS A 78 -11.20 -28.85 3.33
N ALA A 79 -10.80 -27.87 2.51
CA ALA A 79 -10.00 -26.73 2.96
C ALA A 79 -10.70 -25.89 4.05
N ALA A 80 -12.02 -25.71 3.96
CA ALA A 80 -12.80 -24.93 4.92
C ALA A 80 -13.41 -25.80 6.06
N THR A 81 -13.64 -27.08 5.82
CA THR A 81 -14.33 -27.99 6.76
C THR A 81 -13.39 -28.90 7.54
N GLY A 82 -12.13 -29.00 7.12
CA GLY A 82 -11.18 -29.96 7.65
C GLY A 82 -11.46 -31.39 7.15
N VAL A 83 -10.43 -32.23 7.22
CA VAL A 83 -10.56 -33.66 6.95
C VAL A 83 -10.95 -34.40 8.23
N PRO A 84 -11.87 -35.38 8.17
CA PRO A 84 -12.25 -36.19 9.32
C PRO A 84 -11.02 -36.88 9.94
N ALA A 85 -11.00 -36.99 11.26
CA ALA A 85 -9.93 -37.69 11.97
C ALA A 85 -9.81 -39.14 11.45
N PRO A 86 -8.58 -39.66 11.25
CA PRO A 86 -8.38 -41.05 10.85
C PRO A 86 -9.09 -41.99 11.83
N LYS A 87 -9.90 -42.93 11.32
CA LYS A 87 -10.53 -43.95 12.15
C LYS A 87 -9.42 -44.86 12.70
N ALA A 88 -9.30 -44.91 14.03
CA ALA A 88 -8.38 -45.85 14.67
C ALA A 88 -8.73 -47.30 14.26
N PRO A 89 -7.73 -48.18 14.11
CA PRO A 89 -7.97 -49.59 13.79
C PRO A 89 -8.83 -50.28 14.85
#